data_AF-A0A930U8K7-F1
#
_entry.id   AF-A0A930U8K7-F1
#
_cell.length_a   1.000
_cell.length_b   1.000
_cell.length_c   1.000
_cell.angle_alpha   90.00
_cell.angle_beta   90.00
_cell.angle_gamma   90.00
#
_symmetry.space_group_name_H-M   'P 1'
#
loop_
_entity.id
_entity.type
_entity.pdbx_description
1 polymer ?
#
loop_
_entity_poly.entity_id
_entity_poly.type
_entity_poly.pdbx_seq_one_letter_code
_entity_poly.pdbx_strand_id
1 'polypeptide(L)'
;MPATEPPLTLVILGTGLWGTALGHLAAGRGHRVLCWSRRSGSPLAELLPQAQVVVSAVAMAGVTAVAEQVAAVGLPPSSILVSVTKGLEITHGLTPSQIWRAWLPQQPLAVLSGPNLSQE
;
A
#
# COMPACT_ATOMS: atom_id res chain seq x y z
N MET A 1 20.56 4.82 22.54
CA MET A 1 19.69 3.96 21.71
C MET A 1 18.56 4.83 21.20
N PRO A 2 18.28 4.90 19.89
CA PRO A 2 17.06 5.59 19.45
C PRO A 2 15.86 4.90 20.08
N ALA A 3 14.89 5.67 20.56
CA ALA A 3 13.66 5.14 21.12
C ALA A 3 12.98 4.25 20.08
N THR A 4 12.59 3.03 20.46
CA THR A 4 11.85 2.14 19.59
C THR A 4 10.43 2.70 19.43
N GLU A 5 10.10 3.17 18.23
CA GLU A 5 8.74 3.57 17.90
C GLU A 5 7.76 2.41 18.18
N PRO A 6 6.53 2.69 18.63
CA PRO A 6 5.55 1.64 18.89
C PRO A 6 5.24 0.84 17.61
N PRO A 7 4.95 -0.47 17.73
CA PRO A 7 4.68 -1.31 16.57
C PRO A 7 3.42 -0.83 15.84
N LEU A 8 3.55 -0.54 14.55
CA LEU A 8 2.45 -0.20 13.66
C LEU A 8 1.86 -1.46 13.02
N THR A 9 0.60 -1.40 12.59
CA THR A 9 -0.01 -2.39 11.69
C THR A 9 0.00 -1.89 10.25
N LEU A 10 0.75 -2.59 9.39
CA LEU A 10 0.84 -2.33 7.96
C LEU A 10 0.00 -3.35 7.18
N VAL A 11 -0.80 -2.88 6.23
CA VAL A 11 -1.44 -3.72 5.22
C VAL A 11 -0.75 -3.53 3.87
N ILE A 12 -0.14 -4.58 3.33
CA ILE A 12 0.50 -4.59 2.03
C ILE A 12 -0.49 -5.06 0.97
N LEU A 13 -0.88 -4.17 0.06
CA LEU A 13 -1.69 -4.50 -1.11
C LEU A 13 -0.77 -4.86 -2.27
N GLY A 14 -0.72 -6.14 -2.63
CA GLY A 14 0.14 -6.67 -3.67
C GLY A 14 1.39 -7.35 -3.12
N THR A 15 1.45 -8.68 -3.21
CA THR A 15 2.54 -9.52 -2.69
C THR A 15 3.56 -9.91 -3.77
N GLY A 16 3.86 -8.96 -4.68
CA GLY A 16 4.98 -9.09 -5.62
C GLY A 16 6.33 -8.82 -4.94
N LEU A 17 7.41 -8.76 -5.71
CA LEU A 17 8.77 -8.48 -5.21
C LEU A 17 8.82 -7.29 -4.24
N TRP A 18 8.26 -6.15 -4.65
CA TRP A 18 8.25 -4.92 -3.85
C TRP A 18 7.43 -5.01 -2.58
N GLY A 19 6.19 -5.50 -2.68
CA GLY A 19 5.32 -5.61 -1.51
C GLY A 19 5.88 -6.59 -0.48
N THR A 20 6.38 -7.74 -0.92
CA THR A 20 6.99 -8.74 -0.04
C THR A 20 8.28 -8.21 0.60
N ALA A 21 9.14 -7.51 -0.15
CA ALA A 21 10.36 -6.92 0.40
C ALA A 21 10.06 -5.86 1.47
N LEU A 22 9.12 -4.94 1.20
CA LEU A 22 8.69 -3.93 2.18
C LEU A 22 8.00 -4.56 3.39
N GLY A 23 7.19 -5.60 3.17
CA GLY A 23 6.57 -6.37 4.24
C GLY A 23 7.61 -7.03 5.16
N HIS A 24 8.61 -7.71 4.60
CA HIS A 24 9.70 -8.29 5.38
C HIS A 24 10.51 -7.22 6.14
N LEU A 25 10.80 -6.09 5.50
CA LEU A 25 11.53 -4.99 6.11
C LEU A 25 10.78 -4.39 7.32
N ALA A 26 9.46 -4.24 7.20
CA ALA A 26 8.61 -3.74 8.29
C ALA A 26 8.49 -4.78 9.42
N ALA A 27 8.28 -6.05 9.08
CA ALA A 27 8.22 -7.14 10.06
C ALA A 27 9.55 -7.28 10.83
N GLY A 28 10.69 -7.15 10.14
CA GLY A 28 12.02 -7.16 10.77
C GLY A 28 12.27 -6.00 11.73
N ARG A 29 11.48 -4.92 11.65
CA ARG A 29 11.47 -3.80 12.61
C ARG A 29 10.46 -3.97 13.74
N GLY A 30 9.78 -5.11 13.83
CA GLY A 30 8.80 -5.41 14.87
C GLY A 30 7.39 -4.88 14.59
N HIS A 31 7.11 -4.39 13.38
CA HIS A 31 5.76 -4.00 12.99
C HIS A 31 4.91 -5.22 12.60
N ARG A 32 3.60 -5.12 12.81
CA ARG A 32 2.65 -6.15 12.36
C ARG A 32 2.37 -5.94 10.87
N VAL A 33 2.52 -7.00 10.08
CA VAL A 33 2.32 -6.95 8.62
C VAL A 33 1.21 -7.92 8.22
N LEU A 34 0.20 -7.37 7.57
CA LEU A 34 -0.87 -8.12 6.92
C LEU A 34 -0.72 -7.95 5.42
N CYS A 35 -0.96 -9.02 4.66
CA CYS A 35 -0.75 -9.02 3.21
C CYS A 35 -2.06 -9.35 2.51
N TRP A 36 -2.32 -8.65 1.41
CA TRP A 36 -3.43 -8.94 0.52
C TRP A 36 -2.93 -9.03 -0.92
N SER A 37 -3.52 -9.94 -1.69
CA SER A 37 -3.36 -9.98 -3.14
C SER A 37 -4.70 -10.31 -3.79
N ARG A 38 -4.84 -10.03 -5.08
CA ARG A 38 -6.07 -10.40 -5.83
C ARG A 38 -6.39 -11.90 -5.80
N ARG A 39 -5.39 -12.75 -5.50
CA ARG A 39 -5.53 -14.21 -5.41
C ARG A 39 -5.60 -14.71 -3.97
N SER A 40 -5.42 -13.84 -2.97
CA SER A 40 -5.57 -14.26 -1.58
C SER A 40 -7.06 -14.33 -1.25
N GLY A 41 -7.46 -15.39 -0.54
CA GLY A 41 -8.85 -15.56 -0.09
C GLY A 41 -9.29 -14.61 1.02
N SER A 42 -8.40 -13.82 1.61
CA SER A 42 -8.72 -12.87 2.69
C SER A 42 -9.44 -11.63 2.15
N PRO A 43 -10.64 -11.29 2.65
CA PRO A 43 -11.35 -10.07 2.28
C PRO A 43 -10.63 -8.81 2.76
N LEU A 44 -10.56 -7.76 1.92
CA LEU A 44 -10.02 -6.45 2.32
C LEU A 44 -10.73 -5.89 3.57
N ALA A 45 -12.03 -6.17 3.71
CA ALA A 45 -12.87 -5.74 4.84
C ALA A 45 -12.36 -6.24 6.20
N GLU A 46 -11.62 -7.34 6.26
CA GLU A 46 -11.06 -7.86 7.52
C GLU A 46 -9.71 -7.22 7.87
N LEU A 47 -8.97 -6.77 6.86
CA LEU A 47 -7.60 -6.28 6.99
C LEU A 47 -7.55 -4.76 7.20
N LEU A 48 -8.30 -4.02 6.39
CA LEU A 48 -8.25 -2.55 6.33
C LEU A 48 -8.65 -1.82 7.63
N PRO A 49 -9.62 -2.30 8.44
CA PRO A 49 -9.99 -1.61 9.70
C PRO A 49 -8.85 -1.50 10.71
N GLN A 50 -7.83 -2.37 10.61
CA GLN A 50 -6.69 -2.42 11.53
C GLN A 50 -5.47 -1.66 10.99
N ALA A 51 -5.53 -1.16 9.76
CA ALA A 51 -4.38 -0.59 9.07
C ALA A 51 -4.04 0.80 9.61
N GLN A 52 -2.84 0.98 10.15
CA GLN A 52 -2.27 2.31 10.40
C GLN A 52 -1.51 2.82 9.18
N VAL A 53 -0.95 1.90 8.38
CA VAL A 53 -0.33 2.20 7.10
C VAL A 53 -0.83 1.19 6.07
N VAL A 54 -1.21 1.67 4.89
CA VAL A 54 -1.57 0.84 3.74
C VAL A 54 -0.52 1.07 2.66
N VAL A 55 0.20 0.02 2.27
CA VAL A 55 1.20 0.11 1.20
C VAL A 55 0.60 -0.46 -0.07
N SER A 56 0.40 0.40 -1.07
CA SER A 56 0.01 -0.01 -2.42
C SER A 56 1.23 -0.40 -3.23
N ALA A 57 1.46 -1.71 -3.34
CA ALA A 57 2.52 -2.36 -4.12
C ALA A 57 1.97 -3.20 -5.28
N VAL A 58 0.79 -2.84 -5.79
CA VAL A 58 0.15 -3.50 -6.93
C VAL A 58 0.74 -2.99 -8.24
N ALA A 59 0.78 -3.83 -9.29
CA ALA A 59 1.17 -3.38 -10.62
C ALA A 59 0.23 -2.28 -11.12
N MET A 60 0.75 -1.36 -11.95
CA MET A 60 0.02 -0.20 -12.47
C MET A 60 -1.38 -0.55 -13.01
N ALA A 61 -1.48 -1.61 -13.81
CA ALA A 61 -2.73 -2.08 -14.41
C ALA A 61 -3.82 -2.49 -13.39
N GLY A 62 -3.45 -2.75 -12.13
CA GLY A 62 -4.36 -3.12 -11.06
C GLY A 62 -4.69 -1.97 -10.10
N VAL A 63 -4.04 -0.80 -10.21
CA VAL A 63 -4.18 0.27 -9.21
C VAL A 63 -5.63 0.77 -9.12
N THR A 64 -6.28 1.06 -10.26
CA THR A 64 -7.65 1.58 -10.29
C THR A 64 -8.64 0.63 -9.62
N ALA A 65 -8.64 -0.64 -10.02
CA ALA A 65 -9.56 -1.64 -9.47
C ALA A 65 -9.35 -1.87 -7.97
N VAL A 66 -8.10 -1.79 -7.49
CA VAL A 66 -7.80 -1.92 -6.07
C VAL A 66 -8.16 -0.66 -5.30
N ALA A 67 -7.97 0.53 -5.87
CA ALA A 67 -8.38 1.78 -5.26
C ALA A 67 -9.90 1.87 -5.06
N GLU A 68 -10.67 1.44 -6.07
CA GLU A 68 -12.12 1.31 -5.97
C GLU A 68 -12.55 0.35 -4.84
N GLN A 69 -11.94 -0.84 -4.77
CA GLN A 69 -12.24 -1.81 -3.70
C GLN A 69 -11.90 -1.27 -2.31
N VAL A 70 -10.76 -0.60 -2.16
CA VAL A 70 -10.36 0.01 -0.88
C VAL A 70 -11.30 1.17 -0.52
N ALA A 71 -11.72 1.99 -1.47
CA ALA A 71 -12.68 3.07 -1.24
C ALA A 71 -14.06 2.53 -0.82
N ALA A 72 -14.52 1.42 -1.42
CA ALA A 72 -15.77 0.77 -1.04
C ALA A 72 -15.77 0.22 0.39
N VAL A 73 -14.62 -0.27 0.87
CA VAL A 73 -14.45 -0.73 2.26
C VAL A 73 -14.22 0.43 3.23
N GLY A 74 -13.47 1.44 2.80
CA GLY A 74 -13.01 2.54 3.64
C GLY A 74 -11.72 2.22 4.40
N LEU A 75 -11.06 3.27 4.88
CA LEU A 75 -9.88 3.22 5.74
C LEU A 75 -10.15 4.03 7.01
N PRO A 76 -9.50 3.69 8.14
CA PRO A 76 -9.46 4.59 9.28
C PRO A 76 -8.96 5.99 8.89
N PRO A 77 -9.53 7.08 9.44
CA PRO A 77 -9.16 8.44 9.04
C PRO A 77 -7.68 8.78 9.21
N SER A 78 -6.99 8.15 10.16
CA SER A 78 -5.57 8.36 10.45
C SER A 78 -4.63 7.45 9.67
N SER A 79 -5.15 6.51 8.86
CA SER A 79 -4.28 5.59 8.11
C SER A 79 -3.44 6.34 7.08
N ILE A 80 -2.19 5.95 6.89
CA ILE A 80 -1.36 6.55 5.85
C ILE A 80 -1.36 5.62 4.64
N LEU A 81 -1.77 6.12 3.49
CA LEU A 81 -1.63 5.40 2.22
C LEU A 81 -0.26 5.71 1.61
N VAL A 82 0.51 4.68 1.30
CA VAL A 82 1.82 4.79 0.67
C VAL A 82 1.79 4.10 -0.68
N SER A 83 1.90 4.85 -1.76
CA SER A 83 2.01 4.28 -3.11
C SER A 83 3.47 4.03 -3.45
N VAL A 84 3.82 2.77 -3.75
CA VAL A 84 5.15 2.36 -4.22
C VAL A 84 5.14 1.93 -5.69
N THR A 85 3.97 1.90 -6.31
CA THR A 85 3.79 1.59 -7.72
C THR A 85 4.38 2.70 -8.59
N LYS A 86 5.09 2.31 -9.65
CA LYS A 86 5.56 3.22 -10.72
C LYS A 86 4.81 2.90 -12.01
N GLY A 87 4.49 3.93 -12.80
CA GLY A 87 3.80 3.79 -14.09
C GLY A 87 2.80 4.92 -14.35
N LEU A 88 2.08 4.79 -15.46
CA LEU A 88 0.97 5.66 -15.85
C LEU A 88 -0.20 4.78 -16.32
N GLU A 89 -1.42 5.18 -16.00
CA GLU A 89 -2.63 4.62 -16.60
C GLU A 89 -2.72 5.07 -18.06
N ILE A 90 -3.06 4.14 -18.95
CA ILE A 90 -2.90 4.33 -20.40
C ILE A 90 -3.89 5.35 -20.95
N THR A 91 -5.12 5.35 -20.44
CA THR A 91 -6.23 6.12 -21.00
C THR A 91 -6.12 7.60 -20.67
N HIS A 92 -5.84 7.93 -19.41
CA HIS A 92 -5.86 9.30 -18.90
C HIS A 92 -4.47 9.83 -18.53
N GLY A 93 -3.42 9.00 -18.64
CA GLY A 93 -2.06 9.38 -18.27
C GLY A 93 -1.87 9.62 -16.77
N LEU A 94 -2.73 9.03 -15.92
CA LEU A 94 -2.68 9.26 -14.48
C LEU A 94 -1.59 8.44 -13.81
N THR A 95 -0.86 9.06 -12.89
CA THR A 95 0.04 8.34 -11.99
C THR A 95 -0.74 7.52 -10.95
N PRO A 96 -0.14 6.49 -10.32
CA PRO A 96 -0.76 5.76 -9.23
C PRO A 96 -1.28 6.67 -8.11
N SER A 97 -0.51 7.69 -7.72
CA SER A 97 -0.90 8.60 -6.65
C SER A 97 -2.09 9.48 -7.02
N GLN A 98 -2.21 9.89 -8.30
CA GLN A 98 -3.39 10.62 -8.77
C GLN A 98 -4.64 9.74 -8.74
N ILE A 99 -4.53 8.46 -9.12
CA ILE A 99 -5.64 7.50 -9.02
C ILE A 99 -6.06 7.31 -7.56
N TRP A 100 -5.10 7.07 -6.67
CA TRP A 100 -5.36 6.93 -5.24
C TRP A 100 -6.03 8.17 -4.65
N ARG A 101 -5.59 9.37 -5.04
CA ARG A 101 -6.20 10.63 -4.60
C ARG A 101 -7.63 10.80 -5.11
N ALA A 102 -7.95 10.33 -6.32
CA ALA A 102 -9.31 10.42 -6.86
C ALA A 102 -10.31 9.56 -6.06
N TRP A 103 -9.89 8.37 -5.63
CA TRP A 103 -10.75 7.44 -4.87
C TRP A 103 -10.77 7.70 -3.36
N LEU A 104 -9.67 8.18 -2.79
CA LEU A 104 -9.50 8.42 -1.35
C LEU A 104 -8.98 9.86 -1.12
N PRO A 105 -9.77 10.89 -1.43
CA PRO A 105 -9.29 12.28 -1.47
C PRO A 105 -8.82 12.82 -0.12
N GLN A 106 -9.39 12.31 0.97
CA GLN A 106 -9.11 12.73 2.34
C GLN A 106 -7.99 11.94 3.01
N GLN A 107 -7.53 10.84 2.41
CA GLN A 107 -6.51 10.01 3.04
C GLN A 107 -5.12 10.68 2.93
N PRO A 108 -4.34 10.73 4.02
CA PRO A 108 -2.93 11.04 3.93
C PRO A 108 -2.25 10.10 2.93
N LEU A 109 -1.64 10.67 1.88
CA LEU A 109 -1.03 9.93 0.78
C LEU A 109 0.42 10.34 0.62
N ALA A 110 1.32 9.37 0.72
CA ALA A 110 2.72 9.50 0.38
C ALA A 110 3.07 8.64 -0.84
N VAL A 111 4.12 9.04 -1.56
CA VAL A 111 4.72 8.25 -2.64
C VAL A 111 6.12 7.88 -2.20
N LEU A 112 6.46 6.60 -2.30
CA LEU A 112 7.81 6.12 -2.08
C LEU A 112 8.41 5.69 -3.42
N SER A 113 9.47 6.38 -3.83
CA SER A 113 10.21 6.12 -5.06
C SER A 113 11.71 6.23 -4.82
N GLY A 114 12.50 5.40 -5.49
CA GLY A 114 13.96 5.46 -5.44
C GLY A 114 14.63 4.46 -6.38
N PRO A 115 15.98 4.42 -6.40
CA PRO A 115 16.76 3.33 -6.99
C PRO A 115 16.52 2.08 -6.13
N ASN A 116 15.50 1.36 -6.55
CA ASN A 116 14.90 0.31 -5.76
C ASN A 116 15.48 -1.07 -6.16
N LEU A 117 16.29 -1.12 -7.21
CA LEU A 117 17.20 -2.23 -7.52
C LEU A 117 18.63 -1.67 -7.47
N SER A 118 19.43 -2.05 -6.48
CA SER A 118 20.89 -1.94 -6.57
C SER A 118 21.56 -3.05 -5.75
N GLN A 119 21.40 -4.27 -6.26
CA GLN A 119 22.53 -5.15 -6.47
C GLN A 119 22.44 -5.59 -7.93
N GLU A 120 23.13 -4.86 -8.81
CA GLU A 120 23.74 -5.50 -9.98
C GLU A 120 24.98 -6.26 -9.54
#